data_AF-A0A2T1F4M8-F1
#
_entry.id   AF-A0A2T1F4M8-F1
#
_cell.length_a   1.000
_cell.length_b   1.000
_cell.length_c   1.000
_cell.angle_alpha   90.00
_cell.angle_beta   90.00
_cell.angle_gamma   90.00
#
_symmetry.space_group_name_H-M   'P 1'
#
loop_
_entity.id
_entity.type
_entity.pdbx_description
1 polymer ?
#
loop_
_entity_poly.entity_id
_entity_poly.type
_entity_poly.pdbx_seq_one_letter_code
_entity_poly.pdbx_strand_id
1 'polypeptide(L)'
;MQELNNSSSESAQQFRNLQTELRERWGAIEDFDSGDCDIIVIPSLSLDQREMQKVEGAYHYEERHLFSLIRLRNPRTRLIYITSEPLHPMIVDYYLQLLPGIPFSHARDRLLLFSAYDASAKSLTQKILDRPRLMERIRQAVRPGKSYMVCYNSTPLERELSIKLGIPLWASDPDLHYWGTKSGSRQIFQECGVPYPDGSELVWSTEDLAEATARLWERQPHLQRIVIKLNEGFSGEG
;
A
#
# COMPACT_ATOMS: atom_id res chain seq x y z
N MET A 1 -6.61 14.68 -25.45
CA MET A 1 -6.52 13.23 -25.21
C MET A 1 -5.05 12.87 -25.36
N GLN A 2 -4.25 13.14 -24.33
CA GLN A 2 -2.83 12.79 -24.32
C GLN A 2 -2.75 11.26 -24.26
N GLU A 3 -2.04 10.68 -25.22
CA GLU A 3 -1.75 9.26 -25.26
C GLU A 3 -1.08 8.87 -23.93
N LEU A 4 -1.76 8.06 -23.13
CA LEU A 4 -1.15 7.33 -22.02
C LEU A 4 0.05 6.60 -22.61
N ASN A 5 1.24 6.95 -22.12
CA ASN A 5 2.53 6.50 -22.58
C ASN A 5 2.54 4.96 -22.61
N ASN A 6 2.27 4.38 -23.78
CA ASN A 6 1.89 2.97 -23.92
C ASN A 6 3.10 2.04 -24.05
N SER A 7 4.30 2.51 -23.70
CA SER A 7 5.48 1.64 -23.56
C SER A 7 5.47 1.03 -22.15
N SER A 8 4.44 0.25 -21.83
CA SER A 8 4.43 -0.44 -20.55
C SER A 8 5.58 -1.44 -20.52
N SER A 9 6.45 -1.34 -19.51
CA SER A 9 7.50 -2.34 -19.30
C SER A 9 6.88 -3.75 -19.21
N GLU A 10 7.65 -4.78 -19.54
CA GLU A 10 7.22 -6.18 -19.40
C GLU A 10 6.63 -6.44 -18.00
N SER A 11 7.25 -5.87 -16.96
CA SER A 11 6.77 -5.95 -15.58
C SER A 11 5.39 -5.32 -15.38
N ALA A 12 5.10 -4.19 -16.01
CA ALA A 12 3.78 -3.56 -15.93
C ALA A 12 2.70 -4.44 -16.60
N GLN A 13 3.02 -5.10 -17.72
CA GLN A 13 2.09 -6.03 -18.36
C GLN A 13 1.86 -7.29 -17.50
N GLN A 14 2.92 -7.88 -16.95
CA GLN A 14 2.82 -9.02 -16.03
C GLN A 14 1.94 -8.69 -14.81
N PHE A 15 2.13 -7.50 -14.23
CA PHE A 15 1.31 -7.04 -13.12
C PHE A 15 -0.16 -6.87 -13.52
N ARG A 16 -0.46 -6.23 -14.66
CA ARG A 16 -1.84 -6.08 -15.14
C ARG A 16 -2.54 -7.41 -15.38
N ASN A 17 -1.82 -8.44 -15.84
CA ASN A 17 -2.37 -9.78 -15.98
C ASN A 17 -2.80 -10.35 -14.61
N LEU A 18 -1.96 -10.22 -13.59
CA LEU A 18 -2.31 -10.63 -12.21
C LEU A 18 -3.53 -9.83 -11.69
N GLN A 19 -3.56 -8.52 -11.91
CA GLN A 19 -4.69 -7.68 -11.50
C GLN A 19 -6.02 -8.06 -12.19
N THR A 20 -5.95 -8.50 -13.45
CA THR A 20 -7.11 -9.02 -14.18
C THR A 20 -7.63 -10.32 -13.56
N GLU A 21 -6.72 -11.23 -13.21
CA GLU A 21 -7.04 -12.47 -12.49
C GLU A 21 -7.75 -12.18 -11.15
N LEU A 22 -7.33 -11.13 -10.43
CA LEU A 22 -8.00 -10.71 -9.19
C LEU A 22 -9.43 -10.24 -9.46
N ARG A 23 -9.62 -9.38 -10.47
CA ARG A 23 -10.95 -8.85 -10.85
C ARG A 23 -11.92 -9.98 -11.20
N GLU A 24 -11.48 -10.95 -11.98
CA GLU A 24 -12.31 -12.08 -12.42
C GLU A 24 -12.76 -12.97 -11.25
N ARG A 25 -11.92 -13.12 -10.23
CA ARG A 25 -12.21 -13.97 -9.06
C ARG A 25 -12.84 -13.22 -7.89
N TRP A 26 -12.90 -11.89 -7.94
CA TRP A 26 -13.28 -11.06 -6.79
C TRP A 26 -14.63 -11.47 -6.19
N GLY A 27 -15.62 -11.77 -7.04
CA GLY A 27 -16.94 -12.24 -6.58
C GLY A 27 -16.90 -13.54 -5.77
N ALA A 28 -15.99 -14.47 -6.10
CA ALA A 28 -15.81 -15.71 -5.33
C ALA A 28 -15.00 -15.49 -4.04
N ILE A 29 -14.15 -14.45 -4.00
CA ILE A 29 -13.37 -14.08 -2.81
C ILE A 29 -14.26 -13.39 -1.77
N GLU A 30 -15.21 -12.54 -2.22
CA GLU A 30 -16.10 -11.79 -1.33
C GLU A 30 -17.25 -12.63 -0.73
N ASP A 31 -17.52 -13.81 -1.28
CA ASP A 31 -18.53 -14.71 -0.71
C ASP A 31 -18.07 -15.19 0.68
N PHE A 32 -18.73 -14.68 1.72
CA PHE A 32 -18.37 -14.88 3.12
C PHE A 32 -18.42 -16.37 3.53
N ASP A 33 -19.43 -17.11 3.05
CA ASP A 33 -19.65 -18.50 3.45
C ASP A 33 -18.85 -19.48 2.60
N SER A 34 -18.58 -19.11 1.32
CA SER A 34 -17.95 -20.02 0.37
C SER A 34 -16.49 -19.73 0.02
N GLY A 35 -16.05 -18.48 0.20
CA GLY A 35 -14.75 -17.97 -0.22
C GLY A 35 -13.56 -18.65 0.45
N ASP A 36 -12.82 -19.45 -0.32
CA ASP A 36 -11.57 -20.09 0.08
C ASP A 36 -10.39 -19.30 -0.49
N CYS A 37 -9.73 -18.51 0.35
CA CYS A 37 -8.67 -17.60 -0.08
C CYS A 37 -7.56 -17.46 0.96
N ASP A 38 -6.32 -17.31 0.48
CA ASP A 38 -5.18 -16.90 1.29
C ASP A 38 -4.92 -15.40 1.12
N ILE A 39 -4.82 -14.69 2.24
CA ILE A 39 -4.46 -13.27 2.26
C ILE A 39 -3.02 -13.16 2.76
N ILE A 40 -2.15 -12.64 1.89
CA ILE A 40 -0.75 -12.38 2.22
C ILE A 40 -0.65 -10.93 2.64
N VAL A 41 -0.48 -10.68 3.93
CA VAL A 41 -0.39 -9.33 4.49
C VAL A 41 1.06 -8.89 4.52
N ILE A 42 1.38 -7.92 3.67
CA ILE A 42 2.68 -7.24 3.61
C ILE A 42 2.46 -5.80 4.09
N PRO A 43 2.49 -5.55 5.41
CA PRO A 43 2.28 -4.22 5.98
C PRO A 43 3.52 -3.31 5.80
N SER A 44 4.15 -3.39 4.63
CA SER A 44 5.30 -2.58 4.25
C SER A 44 4.89 -1.13 4.09
N LEU A 45 5.75 -0.24 4.56
CA LEU A 45 5.72 1.18 4.25
C LEU A 45 6.93 1.50 3.36
N SER A 46 6.76 1.30 2.06
CA SER A 46 7.78 1.62 1.07
C SER A 46 7.74 3.12 0.73
N LEU A 47 7.97 3.98 1.72
CA LEU A 47 7.95 5.44 1.60
C LEU A 47 9.35 6.03 1.72
N ASP A 48 9.48 7.34 1.45
CA ASP A 48 10.73 8.05 1.65
C ASP A 48 11.22 7.90 3.10
N GLN A 49 12.46 7.45 3.25
CA GLN A 49 13.03 7.11 4.55
C GLN A 49 13.29 8.33 5.44
N ARG A 50 13.53 9.50 4.83
CA ARG A 50 13.72 10.75 5.58
C ARG A 50 12.41 11.21 6.18
N GLU A 51 11.30 11.04 5.46
CA GLU A 51 9.97 11.31 5.99
C GLU A 51 9.58 10.29 7.08
N MET A 52 9.89 9.01 6.88
CA MET A 52 9.63 7.98 7.89
C MET A 52 10.41 8.21 9.20
N GLN A 53 11.63 8.76 9.14
CA GLN A 53 12.43 9.09 10.33
C GLN A 53 11.80 10.19 11.20
N LYS A 54 10.94 11.04 10.63
CA LYS A 54 10.22 12.07 11.39
C LYS A 54 9.06 11.50 12.20
N VAL A 55 8.61 10.29 11.87
CA VAL A 55 7.44 9.66 12.50
C VAL A 55 7.87 8.78 13.67
N GLU A 56 7.61 9.24 14.89
CA GLU A 56 7.86 8.44 16.09
C GLU A 56 7.06 7.13 16.06
N GLY A 57 7.73 6.02 16.32
CA GLY A 57 7.11 4.69 16.29
C GLY A 57 6.84 4.15 14.87
N ALA A 58 7.41 4.74 13.82
CA ALA A 58 7.39 4.22 12.44
C ALA A 58 7.64 2.70 12.34
N TYR A 59 8.58 2.19 13.16
CA TYR A 59 8.96 0.77 13.21
C TYR A 59 7.82 -0.17 13.66
N HIS A 60 6.82 0.35 14.38
CA HIS A 60 5.65 -0.43 14.84
C HIS A 60 4.44 -0.34 13.89
N TYR A 61 4.55 0.34 12.75
CA TYR A 61 3.42 0.46 11.82
C TYR A 61 2.99 -0.88 11.24
N GLU A 62 3.90 -1.85 11.18
CA GLU A 62 3.57 -3.20 10.78
C GLU A 62 2.54 -3.82 11.72
N GLU A 63 2.57 -3.54 13.03
CA GLU A 63 1.57 -4.02 13.99
C GLU A 63 0.21 -3.32 13.82
N ARG A 64 0.19 -2.10 13.26
CA ARG A 64 -1.07 -1.38 13.00
C ARG A 64 -1.94 -2.10 11.96
N HIS A 65 -1.38 -2.97 11.11
CA HIS A 65 -2.14 -3.72 10.11
C HIS A 65 -2.74 -5.02 10.69
N LEU A 66 -2.53 -5.31 11.99
CA LEU A 66 -3.11 -6.48 12.66
C LEU A 66 -4.65 -6.47 12.68
N PHE A 67 -5.28 -5.33 12.39
CA PHE A 67 -6.72 -5.30 12.09
C PHE A 67 -7.11 -6.30 10.99
N SER A 68 -6.21 -6.62 10.05
CA SER A 68 -6.44 -7.60 8.98
C SER A 68 -6.71 -9.02 9.51
N LEU A 69 -6.32 -9.34 10.75
CA LEU A 69 -6.67 -10.61 11.40
C LEU A 69 -8.19 -10.80 11.52
N ILE A 70 -8.98 -9.72 11.45
CA ILE A 70 -10.45 -9.80 11.36
C ILE A 70 -10.92 -10.66 10.18
N ARG A 71 -10.12 -10.79 9.12
CA ARG A 71 -10.43 -11.62 7.95
C ARG A 71 -10.49 -13.11 8.29
N LEU A 72 -9.86 -13.53 9.39
CA LEU A 72 -10.00 -14.89 9.91
C LEU A 72 -11.43 -15.19 10.39
N ARG A 73 -12.34 -14.21 10.47
CA ARG A 73 -13.80 -14.44 10.62
C ARG A 73 -14.40 -15.30 9.51
N ASN A 74 -13.78 -15.34 8.33
CA ASN A 74 -14.17 -16.26 7.28
C ASN A 74 -13.51 -17.61 7.55
N PRO A 75 -14.25 -18.71 7.75
CA PRO A 75 -13.70 -19.99 8.21
C PRO A 75 -12.73 -20.64 7.21
N ARG A 76 -12.83 -20.28 5.92
CA ARG A 76 -11.97 -20.80 4.84
C ARG A 76 -10.84 -19.85 4.46
N THR A 77 -10.75 -18.68 5.09
CA THR A 77 -9.63 -17.76 4.85
C THR A 77 -8.41 -18.20 5.65
N ARG A 78 -7.25 -18.21 5.01
CA ARG A 78 -5.96 -18.34 5.70
C ARG A 78 -5.21 -17.03 5.55
N LEU A 79 -4.47 -16.66 6.59
CA LEU A 79 -3.76 -15.40 6.60
C LEU A 79 -2.26 -15.67 6.81
N ILE A 80 -1.44 -15.10 5.94
CA ILE A 80 0.02 -15.16 6.02
C ILE A 80 0.48 -13.74 6.32
N TYR A 81 0.84 -13.50 7.58
CA TYR A 81 1.25 -12.19 8.06
C TYR A 81 2.77 -12.14 8.12
N ILE A 82 3.37 -11.13 7.48
CA ILE A 82 4.81 -11.02 7.35
C ILE A 82 5.26 -9.71 7.98
N THR A 83 6.30 -9.76 8.80
CA THR A 83 6.86 -8.58 9.49
C THR A 83 8.37 -8.51 9.36
N SER A 84 8.93 -7.32 9.59
CA SER A 84 10.36 -7.07 9.71
C SER A 84 10.92 -7.81 10.92
N GLU A 85 10.25 -7.71 12.06
CA GLU A 85 10.62 -8.35 13.33
C GLU A 85 9.50 -9.24 13.87
N PRO A 86 9.80 -10.30 14.64
CA PRO A 86 8.77 -11.21 15.13
C PRO A 86 7.74 -10.51 16.02
N LEU A 87 6.46 -10.78 15.78
CA LEU A 87 5.38 -10.33 16.65
C LEU A 87 5.43 -11.09 17.98
N HIS A 88 5.25 -10.35 19.08
CA HIS A 88 5.12 -10.99 20.39
C HIS A 88 3.82 -11.82 20.45
N PRO A 89 3.84 -13.08 20.91
CA PRO A 89 2.66 -13.95 20.90
C PRO A 89 1.42 -13.35 21.57
N MET A 90 1.59 -12.64 22.69
CA MET A 90 0.46 -11.97 23.37
C MET A 90 -0.26 -10.94 22.51
N ILE A 91 0.44 -10.24 21.60
CA ILE A 91 -0.19 -9.27 20.70
C ILE A 91 -1.10 -10.03 19.75
N VAL A 92 -0.60 -11.11 19.15
CA VAL A 92 -1.39 -11.96 18.25
C VAL A 92 -2.59 -12.54 18.99
N ASP A 93 -2.38 -13.05 20.20
CA ASP A 93 -3.43 -13.67 21.00
C ASP A 93 -4.55 -12.69 21.35
N TYR A 94 -4.17 -11.46 21.72
CA TYR A 94 -5.10 -10.36 21.96
C TYR A 94 -6.00 -10.11 20.74
N TYR A 95 -5.44 -9.96 19.54
CA TYR A 95 -6.23 -9.73 18.33
C TYR A 95 -7.14 -10.92 17.96
N LEU A 96 -6.67 -12.15 18.15
CA LEU A 96 -7.48 -13.34 17.87
C LEU A 96 -8.66 -13.48 18.85
N GLN A 97 -8.51 -13.05 20.11
CA GLN A 97 -9.60 -13.02 21.09
C GLN A 97 -10.70 -12.00 20.75
N LEU A 98 -10.38 -10.99 19.93
CA LEU A 98 -11.36 -10.00 19.45
C LEU A 98 -12.26 -10.53 18.32
N LEU A 99 -12.03 -11.75 17.81
CA LEU A 99 -12.83 -12.32 16.72
C LEU A 99 -14.17 -12.89 17.24
N PRO A 100 -15.31 -12.24 16.96
CA PRO A 100 -16.60 -12.73 17.45
C PRO A 100 -17.00 -14.01 16.72
N GLY A 101 -17.49 -15.00 17.47
CA GLY A 101 -18.09 -16.21 16.91
C GLY A 101 -17.11 -17.24 16.35
N ILE A 102 -15.81 -17.08 16.56
CA ILE A 102 -14.79 -18.07 16.16
C ILE A 102 -13.97 -18.51 17.37
N PRO A 103 -13.83 -19.82 17.63
CA PRO A 103 -12.94 -20.29 18.66
C PRO A 103 -11.48 -19.95 18.32
N PHE A 104 -10.75 -19.45 19.32
CA PHE A 104 -9.36 -19.00 19.19
C PHE A 104 -8.46 -19.97 18.41
N SER A 105 -8.51 -21.27 18.72
CA SER A 105 -7.69 -22.31 18.08
C SER A 105 -7.92 -22.37 16.56
N HIS A 106 -9.17 -22.28 16.11
CA HIS A 106 -9.51 -22.34 14.69
C HIS A 106 -8.98 -21.14 13.90
N ALA A 107 -8.94 -19.95 14.52
CA ALA A 107 -8.33 -18.78 13.89
C ALA A 107 -6.79 -18.92 13.87
N ARG A 108 -6.21 -19.39 14.98
CA ARG A 108 -4.76 -19.57 15.12
C ARG A 108 -4.17 -20.56 14.12
N ASP A 109 -4.87 -21.67 13.87
CA ASP A 109 -4.44 -22.73 12.92
C ASP A 109 -4.38 -22.23 11.46
N ARG A 110 -5.11 -21.16 11.15
CA ARG A 110 -5.15 -20.53 9.82
C ARG A 110 -4.28 -19.27 9.73
N LEU A 111 -3.51 -18.97 10.77
CA LEU A 111 -2.59 -17.83 10.80
C LEU A 111 -1.13 -18.29 10.74
N LEU A 112 -0.48 -18.00 9.61
CA LEU A 112 0.96 -18.18 9.42
C LEU A 112 1.65 -16.84 9.68
N LEU A 113 2.69 -16.87 10.51
CA LEU A 113 3.50 -15.70 10.84
C LEU A 113 4.92 -15.92 10.33
N PHE A 114 5.41 -15.03 9.46
CA PHE A 114 6.81 -14.99 9.06
C PHE A 114 7.44 -13.67 9.48
N SER A 115 8.75 -13.72 9.75
CA SER A 115 9.54 -12.53 10.01
C SER A 115 10.79 -12.51 9.12
N ALA A 116 11.19 -11.31 8.70
CA ALA A 116 12.46 -11.07 8.03
C ALA A 116 13.66 -11.04 8.99
N TYR A 117 13.40 -10.95 10.31
CA TYR A 117 14.40 -10.78 11.37
C TYR A 117 15.37 -9.63 11.04
N ASP A 118 14.82 -8.46 10.70
CA ASP A 118 15.57 -7.31 10.21
C ASP A 118 15.00 -6.00 10.75
N ALA A 119 15.70 -5.41 11.72
CA ALA A 119 15.37 -4.12 12.33
C ALA A 119 15.91 -2.90 11.54
N SER A 120 16.50 -3.09 10.35
CA SER A 120 16.98 -1.97 9.55
C SER A 120 15.84 -1.09 9.05
N ALA A 121 16.19 0.13 8.63
CA ALA A 121 15.22 1.09 8.09
C ALA A 121 14.60 0.67 6.75
N LYS A 122 15.16 -0.33 6.04
CA LYS A 122 14.62 -0.81 4.77
C LYS A 122 13.12 -1.15 4.89
N SER A 123 12.35 -0.93 3.82
CA SER A 123 10.95 -1.36 3.81
C SER A 123 10.85 -2.88 3.91
N LEU A 124 9.74 -3.38 4.47
CA LEU A 124 9.50 -4.83 4.59
C LEU A 124 9.58 -5.52 3.24
N THR A 125 9.00 -4.93 2.20
CA THR A 125 9.05 -5.48 0.85
C THR A 125 10.49 -5.62 0.35
N GLN A 126 11.34 -4.61 0.56
CA GLN A 126 12.76 -4.72 0.22
C GLN A 126 13.45 -5.82 1.04
N LYS A 127 13.16 -5.89 2.35
CA LYS A 127 13.72 -6.93 3.23
C LYS A 127 13.37 -8.34 2.76
N ILE A 128 12.16 -8.53 2.23
CA ILE A 128 11.69 -9.79 1.65
C ILE A 128 12.42 -10.08 0.33
N LEU A 129 12.45 -9.12 -0.60
CA LEU A 129 13.10 -9.25 -1.91
C LEU A 129 14.61 -9.57 -1.80
N ASP A 130 15.28 -8.99 -0.79
CA ASP A 130 16.70 -9.24 -0.49
C ASP A 130 16.97 -10.65 0.09
N ARG A 131 15.94 -11.43 0.41
CA ARG A 131 16.05 -12.71 1.15
C ARG A 131 15.44 -13.89 0.37
N PRO A 132 16.23 -14.58 -0.49
CA PRO A 132 15.75 -15.70 -1.29
C PRO A 132 15.09 -16.83 -0.47
N ARG A 133 15.62 -17.14 0.72
CA ARG A 133 15.03 -18.16 1.61
C ARG A 133 13.66 -17.77 2.16
N LEU A 134 13.47 -16.49 2.50
CA LEU A 134 12.17 -15.99 2.97
C LEU A 134 11.17 -15.97 1.81
N MET A 135 11.59 -15.49 0.64
CA MET A 135 10.79 -15.55 -0.59
C MET A 135 10.30 -16.96 -0.91
N GLU A 136 11.17 -17.96 -0.78
CA GLU A 136 10.81 -19.35 -1.03
C GLU A 136 9.81 -19.89 0.01
N ARG A 137 9.99 -19.56 1.29
CA ARG A 137 9.01 -19.91 2.34
C ARG A 137 7.64 -19.29 2.09
N ILE A 138 7.59 -18.03 1.65
CA ILE A 138 6.34 -17.36 1.27
C ILE A 138 5.71 -18.08 0.09
N ARG A 139 6.48 -18.36 -0.96
CA ARG A 139 6.01 -19.09 -2.15
C ARG A 139 5.42 -20.46 -1.81
N GLN A 140 6.05 -21.21 -0.90
CA GLN A 140 5.54 -22.52 -0.45
C GLN A 140 4.25 -22.41 0.38
N ALA A 141 4.03 -21.29 1.06
CA ALA A 141 2.81 -21.06 1.82
C ALA A 141 1.63 -20.63 0.94
N VAL A 142 1.90 -19.99 -0.20
CA VAL A 142 0.91 -19.46 -1.15
C VAL A 142 0.21 -20.58 -1.94
N ARG A 143 -1.10 -20.44 -2.18
CA ARG A 143 -1.88 -21.28 -3.09
C ARG A 143 -2.17 -20.50 -4.39
N PRO A 144 -1.46 -20.79 -5.49
CA PRO A 144 -1.76 -20.16 -6.78
C PRO A 144 -3.24 -20.29 -7.13
N GLY A 145 -3.83 -19.25 -7.73
CA GLY A 145 -5.27 -19.24 -8.04
C GLY A 145 -6.19 -18.93 -6.85
N LYS A 146 -5.67 -18.94 -5.60
CA LYS A 146 -6.46 -18.69 -4.37
C LYS A 146 -5.82 -17.65 -3.43
N SER A 147 -4.74 -17.01 -3.85
CA SER A 147 -3.99 -16.08 -3.00
C SER A 147 -3.98 -14.68 -3.58
N TYR A 148 -4.05 -13.68 -2.71
CA TYR A 148 -3.74 -12.29 -3.06
C TYR A 148 -3.00 -11.59 -1.94
N MET A 149 -2.24 -10.55 -2.31
CA MET A 149 -1.47 -9.73 -1.40
C MET A 149 -2.22 -8.46 -1.02
N VAL A 150 -2.04 -8.00 0.21
CA VAL A 150 -2.48 -6.67 0.68
C VAL A 150 -1.31 -5.93 1.28
N CYS A 151 -1.31 -4.59 1.16
CA CYS A 151 -0.25 -3.73 1.67
C CYS A 151 -0.79 -2.38 2.14
N TYR A 152 0.07 -1.53 2.74
CA TYR A 152 -0.31 -0.15 3.04
C TYR A 152 -0.22 0.75 1.80
N ASN A 153 0.91 0.67 1.09
CA ASN A 153 1.14 1.46 -0.12
C ASN A 153 1.56 0.55 -1.28
N SER A 154 1.07 0.88 -2.47
CA SER A 154 1.42 0.17 -3.70
C SER A 154 2.52 0.93 -4.41
N THR A 155 3.75 0.41 -4.34
CA THR A 155 4.91 1.02 -5.01
C THR A 155 5.52 0.04 -6.01
N PRO A 156 6.55 0.44 -6.78
CA PRO A 156 7.28 -0.49 -7.64
C PRO A 156 7.81 -1.73 -6.90
N LEU A 157 8.15 -1.61 -5.61
CA LEU A 157 8.60 -2.75 -4.80
C LEU A 157 7.49 -3.77 -4.57
N GLU A 158 6.28 -3.32 -4.20
CA GLU A 158 5.14 -4.22 -4.01
C GLU A 158 4.70 -4.86 -5.33
N ARG A 159 4.79 -4.13 -6.44
CA ARG A 159 4.60 -4.70 -7.79
C ARG A 159 5.61 -5.81 -8.05
N GLU A 160 6.90 -5.56 -7.81
CA GLU A 160 7.95 -6.55 -8.00
C GLU A 160 7.71 -7.81 -7.15
N LEU A 161 7.34 -7.64 -5.89
CA LEU A 161 7.02 -8.75 -4.99
C LEU A 161 5.81 -9.56 -5.50
N SER A 162 4.74 -8.89 -5.92
CA SER A 162 3.54 -9.51 -6.52
C SER A 162 3.91 -10.37 -7.74
N ILE A 163 4.73 -9.83 -8.65
CA ILE A 163 5.20 -10.56 -9.85
C ILE A 163 6.06 -11.77 -9.43
N LYS A 164 7.03 -11.60 -8.52
CA LYS A 164 7.93 -12.69 -8.09
C LYS A 164 7.24 -13.81 -7.31
N LEU A 165 6.13 -13.49 -6.65
CA LEU A 165 5.27 -14.48 -5.99
C LEU A 165 4.21 -15.08 -6.92
N GLY A 166 3.94 -14.43 -8.06
CA GLY A 166 2.91 -14.87 -9.02
C GLY A 166 1.50 -14.76 -8.47
N ILE A 167 1.24 -13.76 -7.61
CA ILE A 167 -0.09 -13.52 -7.02
C ILE A 167 -0.48 -12.06 -7.18
N PRO A 168 -1.77 -11.75 -7.38
CA PRO A 168 -2.23 -10.37 -7.47
C PRO A 168 -2.03 -9.59 -6.17
N LEU A 169 -1.97 -8.27 -6.32
CA LEU A 169 -1.95 -7.30 -5.24
C LEU A 169 -3.26 -6.54 -5.21
N TRP A 170 -4.01 -6.62 -4.11
CA TRP A 170 -5.20 -5.80 -3.91
C TRP A 170 -4.81 -4.37 -3.51
N ALA A 171 -4.34 -3.61 -4.50
CA ALA A 171 -4.03 -2.19 -4.39
C ALA A 171 -4.04 -1.52 -5.78
N SER A 172 -3.97 -0.19 -5.81
CA SER A 172 -3.85 0.56 -7.07
C SER A 172 -2.56 0.23 -7.80
N ASP A 173 -2.57 0.32 -9.13
CA ASP A 173 -1.37 0.17 -9.94
C ASP A 173 -0.37 1.31 -9.60
N PRO A 174 0.90 1.02 -9.25
CA PRO A 174 1.89 2.07 -8.96
C PRO A 174 2.11 3.09 -10.08
N ASP A 175 1.78 2.76 -11.34
CA ASP A 175 1.88 3.71 -12.47
C ASP A 175 0.85 4.86 -12.32
N LEU A 176 -0.18 4.67 -11.49
CA LEU A 176 -1.17 5.67 -11.15
C LEU A 176 -0.76 6.58 -9.97
N HIS A 177 0.43 6.37 -9.39
CA HIS A 177 0.88 7.14 -8.22
C HIS A 177 0.89 8.65 -8.48
N TYR A 178 1.21 9.07 -9.70
CA TYR A 178 1.19 10.48 -10.11
C TYR A 178 -0.12 11.18 -9.73
N TRP A 179 -1.26 10.52 -9.97
CA TRP A 179 -2.59 11.09 -9.69
C TRP A 179 -2.87 11.28 -8.20
N GLY A 180 -2.15 10.56 -7.33
CA GLY A 180 -2.18 10.75 -5.87
C GLY A 180 -1.32 11.91 -5.36
N THR A 181 -0.47 12.50 -6.19
CA THR A 181 0.32 13.69 -5.83
C THR A 181 -0.52 14.96 -5.84
N LYS A 182 -0.07 16.04 -5.17
CA LYS A 182 -0.85 17.29 -5.13
C LYS A 182 -0.96 17.90 -6.54
N SER A 183 0.11 17.85 -7.31
CA SER A 183 0.13 18.33 -8.69
C SER A 183 -0.77 17.47 -9.60
N GLY A 184 -0.62 16.15 -9.54
CA GLY A 184 -1.44 15.24 -10.36
C GLY A 184 -2.92 15.31 -10.01
N SER A 185 -3.27 15.45 -8.72
CA SER A 185 -4.65 15.67 -8.28
C SER A 185 -5.23 16.98 -8.85
N ARG A 186 -4.45 18.08 -8.86
CA ARG A 186 -4.90 19.33 -9.49
C ARG A 186 -5.13 19.17 -10.99
N GLN A 187 -4.23 18.49 -11.68
CA GLN A 187 -4.36 18.21 -13.11
C GLN A 187 -5.62 17.40 -13.40
N ILE A 188 -5.84 16.26 -12.73
CA ILE A 188 -7.01 15.42 -13.02
C ILE A 188 -8.32 16.10 -12.62
N PHE A 189 -8.32 16.93 -11.58
CA PHE A 189 -9.50 17.72 -11.22
C PHE A 189 -9.84 18.73 -12.31
N GLN A 190 -8.84 19.40 -12.90
CA GLN A 190 -9.04 20.27 -14.06
C GLN A 190 -9.61 19.51 -15.25
N GLU A 191 -9.03 18.36 -15.59
CA GLU A 191 -9.46 17.54 -16.72
C GLU A 191 -10.89 17.00 -16.56
N CYS A 192 -11.28 16.66 -15.32
CA CYS A 192 -12.61 16.16 -15.01
C CYS A 192 -13.64 17.24 -14.64
N GLY A 193 -13.26 18.53 -14.61
CA GLY A 193 -14.13 19.62 -14.19
C GLY A 193 -14.56 19.54 -12.72
N VAL A 194 -13.80 18.85 -11.88
CA VAL A 194 -14.01 18.82 -10.42
C VAL A 194 -13.53 20.16 -9.86
N PRO A 195 -14.30 20.88 -9.04
CA PRO A 195 -13.85 22.15 -8.46
C PRO A 195 -12.66 21.97 -7.50
N TYR A 196 -11.66 22.85 -7.59
CA TYR A 196 -10.50 22.91 -6.68
C TYR A 196 -10.02 24.34 -6.46
N PRO A 197 -9.31 24.63 -5.36
CA PRO A 197 -8.79 25.97 -5.08
C PRO A 197 -7.81 26.47 -6.15
N ASP A 198 -7.87 27.77 -6.46
CA ASP A 198 -6.83 28.45 -7.25
C ASP A 198 -5.46 28.27 -6.58
N GLY A 199 -4.42 28.19 -7.38
CA GLY A 199 -3.08 27.85 -6.94
C GLY A 199 -2.07 27.95 -8.08
N SER A 200 -1.05 27.11 -8.04
CA SER A 200 -0.04 27.02 -9.08
C SER A 200 0.14 25.58 -9.55
N GLU A 201 0.82 25.44 -10.68
CA GLU A 201 1.50 24.20 -11.03
C GLU A 201 2.66 23.92 -10.05
N LEU A 202 3.23 22.72 -10.15
CA LEU A 202 4.37 22.31 -9.34
C LEU A 202 5.61 23.16 -9.63
N VAL A 203 6.24 23.65 -8.56
CA VAL A 203 7.48 24.42 -8.58
C VAL A 203 8.55 23.71 -7.75
N TRP A 204 9.82 23.95 -8.08
CA TRP A 204 10.96 23.20 -7.53
C TRP A 204 11.99 24.07 -6.79
N SER A 205 11.79 25.39 -6.80
CA SER A 205 12.69 26.35 -6.16
C SER A 205 11.92 27.35 -5.31
N THR A 206 12.61 27.96 -4.36
CA THR A 206 12.06 29.03 -3.52
C THR A 206 11.72 30.28 -4.34
N GLU A 207 12.48 30.54 -5.39
CA GLU A 207 12.30 31.63 -6.34
C GLU A 207 11.00 31.44 -7.13
N ASP A 208 10.82 30.27 -7.74
CA ASP A 208 9.60 29.93 -8.50
C ASP A 208 8.37 29.93 -7.58
N LEU A 209 8.52 29.48 -6.34
CA LEU A 209 7.46 29.51 -5.34
C LEU A 209 7.06 30.95 -4.96
N ALA A 210 8.03 31.86 -4.82
CA ALA A 210 7.77 33.26 -4.56
C ALA A 210 7.03 33.91 -5.74
N GLU A 211 7.45 33.63 -6.97
CA GLU A 211 6.76 34.10 -8.18
C GLU A 211 5.33 33.56 -8.28
N ALA A 212 5.14 32.26 -8.08
CA ALA A 212 3.84 31.61 -8.13
C ALA A 212 2.89 32.19 -7.06
N THR A 213 3.42 32.46 -5.87
CA THR A 213 2.70 33.10 -4.76
C THR A 213 2.29 34.53 -5.10
N ALA A 214 3.21 35.33 -5.67
CA ALA A 214 2.91 36.71 -6.10
C ALA A 214 1.80 36.72 -7.17
N ARG A 215 1.92 35.87 -8.19
CA ARG A 215 0.90 35.73 -9.25
C ARG A 215 -0.46 35.29 -8.69
N LEU A 216 -0.48 34.41 -7.68
CA LEU A 216 -1.72 34.00 -7.03
C LEU A 216 -2.37 35.16 -6.27
N TRP A 217 -1.57 35.95 -5.55
CA TRP A 217 -2.05 37.11 -4.83
C TRP A 217 -2.58 38.22 -5.75
N GLU A 218 -1.94 38.45 -6.91
CA GLU A 218 -2.44 39.38 -7.93
C GLU A 218 -3.80 38.95 -8.49
N ARG A 219 -4.03 37.65 -8.70
CA ARG A 219 -5.34 37.13 -9.12
C ARG A 219 -6.40 37.18 -8.03
N GLN A 220 -5.98 37.13 -6.76
CA GLN A 220 -6.85 37.11 -5.60
C GLN A 220 -6.38 38.11 -4.51
N PRO A 221 -6.55 39.43 -4.72
CA PRO A 221 -5.96 40.47 -3.86
C PRO A 221 -6.41 40.42 -2.39
N HIS A 222 -7.55 39.79 -2.12
CA HIS A 222 -8.14 39.65 -0.78
C HIS A 222 -7.73 38.36 -0.04
N LEU A 223 -6.82 37.55 -0.59
CA LEU A 223 -6.31 36.36 0.12
C LEU A 223 -5.70 36.75 1.46
N GLN A 224 -6.11 36.04 2.52
CA GLN A 224 -5.52 36.19 3.85
C GLN A 224 -4.34 35.25 4.08
N ARG A 225 -4.34 34.08 3.43
CA ARG A 225 -3.36 33.01 3.61
C ARG A 225 -3.20 32.20 2.34
N ILE A 226 -2.02 31.63 2.17
CA ILE A 226 -1.68 30.66 1.12
C ILE A 226 -1.15 29.41 1.81
N VAL A 227 -1.55 28.24 1.32
CA VAL A 227 -1.08 26.94 1.82
C VAL A 227 -0.09 26.38 0.81
N ILE A 228 1.15 26.22 1.25
CA ILE A 228 2.20 25.54 0.50
C ILE A 228 2.15 24.06 0.89
N LYS A 229 2.24 23.17 -0.11
CA LYS A 229 2.22 21.72 0.10
C LYS A 229 3.32 21.05 -0.70
N LEU A 230 4.13 20.24 -0.04
CA LEU A 230 5.05 19.31 -0.71
C LEU A 230 4.26 18.33 -1.56
N ASN A 231 4.70 18.13 -2.81
CA ASN A 231 3.94 17.38 -3.81
C ASN A 231 3.60 15.94 -3.39
N GLU A 232 4.50 15.31 -2.65
CA GLU A 232 4.39 13.94 -2.15
C GLU A 232 4.36 13.88 -0.61
N GLY A 233 4.26 15.03 0.07
CA GLY A 233 4.21 15.08 1.53
C GLY A 233 2.95 14.41 2.09
N PHE A 234 3.04 13.84 3.29
CA PHE A 234 1.93 13.16 3.96
C PHE A 234 1.83 13.58 5.43
N SER A 235 0.71 13.22 6.08
CA SER A 235 0.47 13.49 7.51
C SER A 235 0.50 14.96 7.97
N GLY A 236 0.34 15.92 7.06
CA GLY A 236 0.37 17.35 7.42
C GLY A 236 1.77 17.90 7.66
N GLU A 237 2.81 17.10 7.43
CA GLU A 237 4.23 17.46 7.56
C GLU A 237 4.82 18.05 6.26
N GLY A 238 3.96 18.37 5.28
CA GLY A 238 4.36 18.83 3.95
C GLY A 238 3.46 19.90 3.38
#